data_AF-A0A2T1A3E0-F1
#
_entry.id   AF-A0A2T1A3E0-F1
#
_cell.length_a   1.000
_cell.length_b   1.000
_cell.length_c   1.000
_cell.angle_alpha   90.00
_cell.angle_beta   90.00
_cell.angle_gamma   90.00
#
_symmetry.space_group_name_H-M   'P 1'
#
loop_
_entity.id
_entity.type
_entity.pdbx_description
1 polymer ?
#
loop_
_entity_poly.entity_id
_entity_poly.type
_entity_poly.pdbx_seq_one_letter_code
_entity_poly.pdbx_strand_id
1 'polypeptide(L)'
;MARTFVWTTTEQREKVWAYFPLAPTELTRDTLSGGQASGYTVVPGYLRARLAIHAVRRGFGYGGQVLVDALSRATRAAERGSRRT
;
A
#
# COMPACT_ATOMS: atom_id res chain seq x y z
N MET A 1 -12.48 -5.40 2.78
CA MET A 1 -12.55 -4.05 3.38
C MET A 1 -11.17 -3.40 3.32
N ALA A 2 -11.10 -2.10 3.00
CA ALA A 2 -9.84 -1.35 2.94
C ALA A 2 -9.43 -0.84 4.34
N ARG A 3 -8.14 -0.89 4.67
CA ARG A 3 -7.59 -0.31 5.90
C ARG A 3 -6.79 0.95 5.58
N THR A 4 -7.10 2.05 6.26
CA THR A 4 -6.38 3.32 6.11
C THR A 4 -5.30 3.45 7.16
N PHE A 5 -4.10 3.83 6.72
CA PHE A 5 -2.97 4.16 7.57
C PHE A 5 -2.71 5.66 7.49
N VAL A 6 -2.40 6.25 8.64
CA VAL A 6 -2.13 7.67 8.80
C VAL A 6 -0.77 7.86 9.45
N TRP A 7 -0.05 8.87 9.00
CA TRP A 7 1.20 9.30 9.62
C TRP A 7 0.93 10.55 10.44
N THR A 8 1.36 10.51 11.69
CA THR A 8 1.28 11.61 12.66
C THR A 8 2.69 11.85 13.21
N THR A 9 2.95 12.99 13.84
CA THR A 9 4.20 13.17 14.60
C THR A 9 3.96 12.92 16.08
N THR A 10 5.03 12.71 16.83
CA THR A 10 5.00 12.51 18.28
C THR A 10 4.46 13.74 19.01
N GLU A 11 4.75 14.93 18.49
CA GLU A 11 4.36 16.23 19.05
C GLU A 11 2.94 16.63 18.67
N GLN A 12 2.42 16.13 17.54
CA GLN A 12 1.11 16.49 16.99
C GLN A 12 0.38 15.26 16.49
N ARG A 13 -0.10 14.43 17.43
CA ARG A 13 -0.80 13.17 17.12
C ARG A 13 -2.13 13.36 16.40
N GLU A 14 -2.84 14.45 16.69
CA GLU A 14 -4.11 14.77 16.03
C GLU A 14 -3.95 15.26 14.60
N LYS A 15 -2.72 15.64 14.20
CA LYS A 15 -2.45 16.16 12.86
C LYS A 15 -2.00 15.04 11.93
N VAL A 16 -2.81 14.80 10.90
CA VAL A 16 -2.47 13.85 9.83
C VAL A 16 -1.53 14.51 8.82
N TRP A 17 -0.32 13.96 8.71
CA TRP A 17 0.73 14.44 7.81
C TRP A 17 0.78 13.66 6.50
N ALA A 18 0.37 12.39 6.52
CA ALA A 18 0.20 11.58 5.33
C ALA A 18 -0.85 10.51 5.57
N TYR A 19 -1.45 10.00 4.50
CA TYR A 19 -2.30 8.81 4.59
C TYR A 19 -2.28 7.99 3.31
N PHE A 20 -2.59 6.71 3.47
CA PHE A 20 -2.86 5.79 2.37
C PHE A 20 -3.80 4.67 2.82
N PRO A 21 -4.81 4.32 2.02
CA PRO A 21 -5.56 3.09 2.17
C PRO A 21 -4.87 1.92 1.46
N LEU A 22 -4.99 0.73 2.04
CA LEU A 22 -4.67 -0.56 1.41
C LEU A 22 -5.90 -1.46 1.43
N ALA A 23 -6.23 -2.03 0.27
CA ALA A 23 -7.29 -3.00 0.14
C ALA A 23 -6.75 -4.27 -0.54
N PRO A 24 -6.98 -5.47 0.02
CA PRO A 24 -6.80 -6.71 -0.74
C PRO A 24 -7.64 -6.64 -2.02
N THR A 25 -7.04 -7.02 -3.14
CA THR A 25 -7.69 -7.06 -4.45
C THR A 25 -7.24 -8.29 -5.21
N GLU A 26 -8.04 -8.71 -6.19
CA GLU A 26 -7.64 -9.72 -7.15
C GLU A 26 -7.39 -9.04 -8.50
N LEU A 27 -6.34 -9.48 -9.18
CA LEU A 27 -5.96 -9.02 -10.50
C LEU A 27 -6.16 -10.17 -11.48
N THR A 28 -6.88 -9.91 -12.56
CA THR A 28 -7.09 -10.89 -13.63
C THR A 28 -5.89 -10.88 -14.57
N ARG A 29 -5.56 -12.05 -15.14
CA ARG A 29 -4.36 -12.24 -15.98
C ARG A 29 -4.24 -11.25 -17.15
N ASP A 30 -5.36 -10.84 -17.75
CA ASP A 30 -5.41 -9.86 -18.85
C ASP A 30 -4.89 -8.47 -18.46
N THR A 31 -4.85 -8.17 -17.15
CA THR A 31 -4.30 -6.91 -16.63
C THR A 31 -2.80 -6.99 -16.29
N LEU A 32 -2.17 -8.15 -16.48
CA LEU A 32 -0.79 -8.43 -16.07
C LEU A 32 0.07 -8.89 -17.25
N SER A 33 1.36 -8.50 -17.24
CA SER A 33 2.33 -9.13 -18.14
C SER A 33 2.52 -10.61 -17.79
N GLY A 34 2.98 -11.42 -18.76
CA GLY A 34 3.21 -12.86 -18.54
C GLY A 34 4.13 -13.16 -17.35
N GLY A 35 5.16 -12.34 -17.13
CA GLY A 35 6.07 -12.47 -15.99
C GLY A 35 5.42 -12.11 -14.64
N GLN A 36 4.47 -11.17 -14.61
CA GLN A 36 3.73 -10.82 -13.40
C GLN A 36 2.65 -11.85 -13.06
N ALA A 37 2.01 -12.42 -14.09
CA ALA A 37 0.99 -13.45 -13.90
C ALA A 37 1.60 -14.78 -13.45
N SER A 38 2.84 -15.09 -13.85
CA SER A 38 3.54 -16.34 -13.50
C SER A 38 2.72 -17.61 -13.74
N GLY A 39 1.86 -17.61 -14.77
CA GLY A 39 0.97 -18.74 -15.10
C GLY A 39 -0.36 -18.78 -14.34
N TYR A 40 -0.61 -17.87 -13.39
CA TYR A 40 -1.87 -17.78 -12.66
C TYR A 40 -2.93 -16.99 -13.44
N THR A 41 -4.19 -17.45 -13.34
CA THR A 41 -5.35 -16.78 -13.94
C THR A 41 -5.84 -15.60 -13.08
N VAL A 42 -5.72 -15.75 -11.76
CA VAL A 42 -6.05 -14.72 -10.77
C VAL A 42 -4.84 -14.56 -9.86
N VAL A 43 -4.36 -13.33 -9.72
CA VAL A 43 -3.22 -12.98 -8.88
C VAL A 43 -3.71 -12.12 -7.71
N PRO A 44 -3.56 -12.57 -6.46
CA PRO A 44 -3.89 -11.75 -5.31
C PRO A 44 -2.90 -10.58 -5.19
N GLY A 45 -3.43 -9.39 -4.92
CA GLY A 45 -2.67 -8.17 -4.79
C GLY A 45 -3.25 -7.22 -3.75
N TYR A 46 -2.64 -6.04 -3.65
CA TYR A 46 -3.14 -4.95 -2.80
C TYR A 46 -3.27 -3.68 -3.61
N LEU A 47 -4.47 -3.09 -3.60
CA LEU A 47 -4.73 -1.80 -4.21
C LEU A 47 -4.34 -0.67 -3.26
N ARG A 48 -3.46 0.22 -3.75
CA ARG A 48 -3.16 1.51 -3.11
C ARG A 48 -4.02 2.62 -3.72
N ALA A 49 -5.26 2.74 -3.24
CA ALA A 49 -6.24 3.65 -3.86
C ALA A 49 -5.88 5.15 -3.71
N ARG A 50 -5.06 5.52 -2.70
CA ARG A 50 -4.60 6.90 -2.52
C ARG A 50 -3.24 6.94 -1.83
N LEU A 51 -2.44 7.94 -2.15
CA LEU A 51 -1.22 8.28 -1.42
C LEU A 51 -1.15 9.80 -1.33
N ALA A 52 -1.27 10.33 -0.13
CA ALA A 52 -1.30 11.76 0.09
C ALA A 52 -0.34 12.15 1.19
N ILE A 53 0.34 13.28 0.97
CA ILE A 53 1.18 13.96 1.95
C ILE A 53 0.67 15.39 2.14
N HIS A 54 0.80 15.92 3.34
CA HIS A 54 0.44 17.29 3.66
C HIS A 54 1.23 18.26 2.79
N ALA A 55 0.57 19.31 2.28
CA ALA A 55 1.13 20.20 1.26
C ALA A 55 2.49 20.81 1.65
N VAL A 56 2.62 21.26 2.90
CA VAL A 56 3.87 21.83 3.44
C VAL A 56 5.07 20.86 3.47
N ARG A 57 4.85 19.56 3.24
CA ARG A 57 5.87 18.51 3.20
C ARG A 57 6.17 18.02 1.78
N ARG A 58 5.58 18.62 0.75
CA ARG A 58 5.89 18.31 -0.66
C ARG A 58 7.33 18.70 -1.00
N GLY A 59 7.98 17.93 -1.87
CA GLY A 59 9.35 18.20 -2.32
C GLY A 59 10.46 17.70 -1.40
N PHE A 60 10.15 17.27 -0.17
CA PHE A 60 11.14 16.80 0.81
C PHE A 60 11.33 15.27 0.84
N GLY A 61 10.87 14.56 -0.20
CA GLY A 61 11.02 13.09 -0.30
C GLY A 61 10.08 12.25 0.59
N TYR A 62 9.28 12.86 1.46
CA TYR A 62 8.35 12.13 2.35
C TYR A 62 7.36 11.23 1.61
N GLY A 63 6.93 11.60 0.39
CA GLY A 63 6.07 10.75 -0.43
C GLY A 63 6.68 9.37 -0.71
N GLY A 64 8.00 9.31 -0.93
CA GLY A 64 8.74 8.06 -1.11
C GLY A 64 8.78 7.22 0.16
N GLN A 65 8.96 7.85 1.31
CA GLN A 65 8.95 7.14 2.61
C GLN A 65 7.57 6.54 2.91
N VAL A 66 6.50 7.29 2.67
CA VAL A 66 5.13 6.79 2.85
C VAL A 66 4.82 5.66 1.87
N LEU A 67 5.36 5.73 0.65
CA LEU A 67 5.25 4.64 -0.33
C LEU A 67 5.96 3.36 0.16
N VAL A 68 7.19 3.47 0.66
CA VAL A 68 7.95 2.33 1.18
C VAL A 68 7.22 1.68 2.36
N ASP A 69 6.63 2.47 3.27
CA ASP A 69 5.82 1.94 4.38
C ASP A 69 4.57 1.23 3.88
N ALA A 70 3.86 1.80 2.90
CA ALA A 70 2.69 1.17 2.31
C ALA A 70 3.02 -0.20 1.68
N LEU A 71 4.09 -0.27 0.88
CA LEU A 71 4.53 -1.53 0.26
C LEU A 71 4.99 -2.54 1.31
N SER A 72 5.76 -2.11 2.31
CA SER A 72 6.22 -2.98 3.41
C SER A 72 5.05 -3.61 4.17
N ARG A 73 3.97 -2.85 4.39
CA ARG A 73 2.75 -3.37 5.02
C ARG A 73 2.00 -4.35 4.13
N ALA A 74 1.90 -4.07 2.84
CA ALA A 74 1.28 -4.97 1.87
C ALA A 74 2.04 -6.31 1.80
N THR A 75 3.37 -6.27 1.70
CA THR A 75 4.22 -7.48 1.68
C THR A 75 4.05 -8.31 2.96
N ARG A 76 4.14 -7.67 4.14
CA ARG A 76 3.93 -8.37 5.41
C ARG A 76 2.53 -8.97 5.53
N ALA A 77 1.51 -8.33 4.97
CA ALA A 77 0.16 -8.86 4.95
C ALA A 77 0.05 -10.07 4.00
N ALA A 78 0.69 -10.01 2.84
CA ALA A 78 0.77 -11.14 1.90
C ALA A 78 1.50 -12.35 2.49
N GLU A 79 2.64 -12.16 3.15
CA GLU A 79 3.40 -13.23 3.83
C GLU A 79 2.54 -13.95 4.89
N ARG A 80 1.78 -13.19 5.68
CA ARG A 80 0.86 -13.77 6.67
C ARG A 80 -0.30 -14.53 6.05
N GLY A 81 -0.77 -14.08 4.88
CA GLY A 81 -1.79 -14.78 4.10
C GLY A 81 -1.26 -16.10 3.55
N SER A 82 -0.07 -16.09 2.94
CA SER A 82 0.57 -17.27 2.36
C SER A 82 0.93 -18.34 3.38
N ARG A 83 1.27 -17.99 4.63
CA ARG A 83 1.55 -18.98 5.68
C ARG A 83 0.29 -19.73 6.16
N ARG A 84 -0.92 -19.28 5.80
CA ARG A 84 -2.20 -19.87 6.24
C ARG A 84 -2.83 -20.81 5.20
N THR A 85 -2.14 -21.04 4.08
CA THR A 85 -2.52 -21.95 2.98
C THR A 85 -1.45 -23.00 2.79
#